data_AF-A0A7X3VJC9-F1
#
_entry.id   AF-A0A7X3VJC9-F1
#
_cell.length_a   1.000
_cell.length_b   1.000
_cell.length_c   1.000
_cell.angle_alpha   90.00
_cell.angle_beta   90.00
_cell.angle_gamma   90.00
#
_symmetry.space_group_name_H-M   'P 1'
#
loop_
_entity.id
_entity.type
_entity.pdbx_description
1 polymer ?
#
loop_
_entity_poly.entity_id
_entity_poly.type
_entity_poly.pdbx_seq_one_letter_code
_entity_poly.pdbx_strand_id
1 'polypeptide(L)' 'MRQDKLSPETYEWAHEMLRIANQAAKRAQEENRKKGIPNVYDFNGHLYYELPNGELTKEDPYPLSEETEPKEEKC' A
#
# COMPACT_ATOMS: atom_id res chain seq x y z
N MET A 1 12.22 4.69 31.52
CA MET A 1 10.99 4.52 30.72
C MET A 1 10.12 3.49 31.43
N ARG A 2 8.88 3.83 31.83
CA ARG A 2 7.95 2.80 32.32
C ARG A 2 7.49 2.00 31.11
N GLN A 3 7.81 0.72 31.08
CA GLN A 3 7.11 -0.23 30.24
C GLN A 3 5.86 -0.61 31.02
N ASP A 4 4.79 0.18 30.89
CA ASP A 4 3.49 -0.25 31.36
C ASP A 4 3.11 -1.45 30.49
N LYS A 5 3.26 -2.65 31.04
CA LYS A 5 2.91 -3.89 30.36
C LYS A 5 1.42 -3.81 30.03
N LEU A 6 1.09 -3.89 28.75
CA LEU A 6 -0.30 -3.95 28.29
C LEU A 6 -1.01 -5.13 28.97
N SER A 7 -2.31 -4.99 29.22
CA SER A 7 -3.10 -6.09 29.80
C SER A 7 -3.19 -7.26 28.79
N PRO A 8 -3.34 -8.51 29.27
CA PRO A 8 -3.58 -9.66 28.39
C PRO A 8 -4.75 -9.45 27.43
N GLU A 9 -5.84 -8.86 27.92
CA GLU A 9 -7.03 -8.51 27.12
C GLU A 9 -6.69 -7.56 25.96
N THR A 10 -5.78 -6.59 26.17
CA THR A 10 -5.35 -5.67 25.12
C THR A 10 -4.60 -6.41 24.01
N TYR A 11 -3.78 -7.40 24.37
CA TYR A 11 -3.08 -8.26 23.40
C TYR A 11 -4.05 -9.14 22.61
N GLU A 12 -5.02 -9.75 23.28
CA GLU A 12 -6.04 -10.58 22.65
C GLU A 12 -6.87 -9.78 21.65
N TRP A 13 -7.32 -8.59 22.06
CA TRP A 13 -8.05 -7.68 21.19
C TRP A 13 -7.20 -7.25 19.99
N ALA A 14 -5.95 -6.83 20.21
CA ALA A 14 -5.06 -6.41 19.13
C ALA A 14 -4.80 -7.53 18.13
N HIS A 15 -4.62 -8.77 18.61
CA HIS A 15 -4.44 -9.94 17.76
C HIS A 15 -5.69 -10.24 16.91
N GLU A 16 -6.88 -10.11 17.50
CA GLU A 16 -8.13 -10.30 16.78
C GLU A 16 -8.34 -9.22 15.70
N MET A 17 -8.05 -7.96 16.03
CA MET A 17 -8.07 -6.87 15.06
C MET A 17 -7.07 -7.09 13.92
N LEU A 18 -5.85 -7.53 14.24
CA LEU A 18 -4.84 -7.84 13.23
C LEU A 18 -5.29 -9.00 12.33
N ARG A 19 -5.92 -10.04 12.90
CA ARG A 19 -6.48 -11.16 12.13
C ARG A 19 -7.52 -10.68 11.12
N ILE A 20 -8.46 -9.85 11.56
CA ILE A 20 -9.52 -9.29 10.71
C ILE A 20 -8.94 -8.39 9.62
N ALA A 21 -8.02 -7.49 9.99
CA ALA A 21 -7.36 -6.57 9.06
C ALA A 21 -6.57 -7.33 7.98
N ASN A 22 -5.79 -8.35 8.36
CA ASN A 22 -5.04 -9.18 7.43
C ASN A 22 -5.95 -9.93 6.44
N GLN A 23 -7.08 -10.44 6.93
CA GLN A 23 -8.06 -11.12 6.08
C GLN A 23 -8.71 -10.15 5.08
N ALA A 24 -9.04 -8.93 5.51
CA ALA A 24 -9.60 -7.91 4.64
C ALA A 24 -8.59 -7.43 3.59
N ALA A 25 -7.34 -7.15 3.99
CA ALA A 25 -6.27 -6.75 3.09
C ALA A 25 -6.01 -7.81 2.01
N LYS A 26 -5.94 -9.10 2.39
CA LYS A 26 -5.75 -10.20 1.44
C LYS A 26 -6.87 -10.25 0.39
N ARG A 27 -8.14 -10.12 0.82
CA ARG A 27 -9.29 -10.10 -0.10
C ARG A 27 -9.22 -8.92 -1.07
N ALA A 28 -8.90 -7.72 -0.58
CA ALA A 28 -8.74 -6.54 -1.43
C ALA A 28 -7.62 -6.73 -2.46
N GLN A 29 -6.48 -7.29 -2.05
CA GLN A 29 -5.37 -7.57 -2.95
C GLN A 29 -5.74 -8.60 -4.03
N GLU A 30 -6.49 -9.65 -3.68
CA GLU A 30 -7.00 -10.62 -4.65
C GLU A 30 -7.98 -10.00 -5.64
N GLU A 31 -8.85 -9.11 -5.19
CA GLU A 31 -9.76 -8.36 -6.07
C GLU A 31 -9.02 -7.40 -7.01
N ASN A 32 -8.00 -6.71 -6.52
CA ASN A 32 -7.14 -5.85 -7.32
C ASN A 32 -6.47 -6.64 -8.45
N ARG A 33 -5.88 -7.79 -8.14
CA ARG A 33 -5.29 -8.69 -9.15
C ARG A 33 -6.31 -9.12 -10.20
N LYS A 34 -7.53 -9.48 -9.80
CA LYS A 34 -8.63 -9.84 -10.73
C LYS A 34 -9.05 -8.67 -11.63
N LYS A 35 -8.97 -7.44 -11.14
CA LYS A 35 -9.32 -6.22 -11.87
C LYS A 35 -8.16 -5.63 -12.67
N GLY A 36 -6.96 -6.21 -12.58
CA GLY A 36 -5.76 -5.65 -13.21
C GLY A 36 -5.27 -4.36 -12.53
N ILE A 37 -5.66 -4.12 -11.27
CA ILE A 37 -5.22 -2.97 -10.48
C ILE A 37 -3.98 -3.40 -9.68
N PRO A 38 -2.86 -2.67 -9.75
CA PRO A 38 -1.68 -2.94 -8.94
C PRO A 38 -1.94 -2.82 -7.43
N ASN A 39 -1.31 -3.67 -6.63
CA ASN A 39 -1.27 -3.50 -5.17
C ASN A 39 -0.10 -2.60 -4.78
N VAL A 40 -0.30 -1.67 -3.85
CA VAL A 40 0.74 -0.75 -3.39
C VAL A 40 1.19 -1.12 -1.98
N TYR A 41 2.51 -1.18 -1.79
CA TYR A 41 3.14 -1.47 -0.52
C TYR A 41 4.14 -0.38 -0.17
N ASP A 42 4.21 -0.01 1.10
CA ASP A 42 5.32 0.77 1.65
C ASP A 42 6.27 -0.19 2.39
N PHE A 43 7.50 -0.28 1.91
CA PHE A 43 8.58 -0.93 2.65
C PHE A 43 9.66 0.10 2.99
N ASN A 44 9.78 0.43 4.27
CA ASN A 44 10.77 1.37 4.80
C ASN A 44 10.73 2.75 4.10
N GLY A 45 9.52 3.31 3.91
CA GLY A 45 9.32 4.62 3.30
C GLY A 45 9.46 4.64 1.77
N HIS A 46 9.49 3.46 1.13
CA HIS A 46 9.55 3.34 -0.32
C HIS A 46 8.33 2.60 -0.83
N LEU A 47 7.68 3.17 -1.85
CA LEU A 47 6.54 2.56 -2.50
C LEU A 47 6.98 1.48 -3.49
N TYR A 48 6.24 0.37 -3.48
CA TYR A 48 6.36 -0.73 -4.41
C TYR A 48 4.98 -1.09 -4.94
N TYR A 49 4.90 -1.30 -6.24
CA TYR A 49 3.68 -1.64 -6.95
C TYR A 49 3.79 -3.08 -7.45
N GLU A 50 2.93 -3.97 -6.96
CA GLU A 50 2.75 -5.32 -7.49
C GLU A 50 1.81 -5.24 -8.68
N LEU A 51 2.37 -5.37 -9.87
CA LEU A 51 1.63 -5.41 -11.12
C LEU A 51 0.75 -6.68 -11.20
N PRO A 52 -0.28 -6.71 -12.06
CA PRO A 52 -1.17 -7.88 -12.20
C PRO A 52 -0.46 -9.18 -12.60
N ASN A 53 0.72 -9.09 -13.22
CA ASN A 53 1.59 -10.24 -13.54
C ASN A 53 2.38 -10.78 -12.33
N GLY A 54 2.30 -10.13 -11.17
CA GLY A 54 3.00 -10.48 -9.93
C GLY A 54 4.38 -9.84 -9.78
N GLU A 55 4.82 -9.00 -10.73
CA GLU A 55 6.08 -8.28 -10.66
C GLU A 55 5.99 -7.09 -9.68
N LEU A 56 7.03 -6.89 -8.87
CA LEU A 56 7.15 -5.72 -8.00
C LEU A 56 8.04 -4.68 -8.68
N THR A 57 7.53 -3.48 -8.88
CA THR A 57 8.27 -2.33 -9.41
C THR A 57 8.22 -1.15 -8.45
N LYS A 58 9.20 -0.24 -8.56
CA LYS A 58 9.19 1.07 -7.90
C LYS A 58 8.63 2.17 -8.80
N GLU A 59 8.44 1.88 -10.08
CA GLU A 59 7.88 2.82 -11.04
C GLU A 59 6.37 2.91 -10.83
N ASP A 60 5.86 4.13 -10.68
CA ASP A 60 4.42 4.36 -10.52
C ASP A 60 3.69 4.05 -11.84
N PRO A 61 2.76 3.07 -11.88
CA PRO A 61 1.99 2.77 -13.08
C PRO A 61 0.91 3.82 -13.40
N TYR A 62 0.63 4.75 -12.48
CA TYR A 62 -0.33 5.84 -12.64
C TYR A 62 0.33 7.19 -12.31
N PRO A 63 1.35 7.62 -13.07
CA PRO A 63 1.89 8.95 -12.88
C PRO A 63 0.76 9.94 -13.08
N LEU A 64 0.56 10.84 -12.10
CA LEU A 64 -0.22 12.04 -12.35
C LEU A 64 0.44 12.69 -13.57
N SER A 65 -0.32 12.90 -14.65
CA SER A 65 0.19 13.58 -15.83
C SER A 65 0.88 14.84 -15.36
N GLU A 66 2.17 15.00 -15.67
CA GLU A 66 2.79 16.31 -15.52
C GLU A 66 1.90 17.26 -16.31
N GLU A 67 1.27 18.19 -15.61
CA GLU A 67 0.65 19.33 -16.28
C GLU A 67 1.76 19.88 -17.16
N THR A 68 1.57 19.78 -18.48
CA THR A 68 2.52 20.31 -19.43
C THR A 68 2.54 21.81 -19.21
N GLU A 69 3.47 22.30 -18.38
CA GLU A 69 3.78 23.72 -18.40
C GLU A 69 4.16 24.04 -19.85
N PRO A 70 3.45 24.97 -20.51
CA PRO A 70 3.76 25.29 -21.89
C PRO A 70 5.21 25.79 -21.91
N LYS A 71 6.07 25.09 -22.66
CA LYS A 71 7.43 25.56 -22.93
C LYS A 71 7.29 26.94 -23.56
N GLU A 72 7.66 27.98 -22.82
CA GLU A 72 7.74 29.35 -23.33
C GLU A 72 8.67 29.34 -24.55
N GLU A 73 8.07 29.38 -25.74
CA GLU A 73 8.76 29.62 -26.98
C GLU A 73 9.17 31.10 -26.97
N LYS A 74 10.41 31.36 -26.54
CA LYS A 74 11.04 32.67 -26.67
C LYS A 74 11.09 33.05 -28.15
N CYS A 75 10.20 33.96 -28.56
CA CYS A 75 10.38 34.81 -29.74
C CYS A 75 11.33 35.96 -29.41
#